data_AF-A0A9R0SQW6-F1
#
_entry.id   AF-A0A9R0SQW6-F1
#
_cell.length_a   1.000
_cell.length_b   1.000
_cell.length_c   1.000
_cell.angle_alpha   90.00
_cell.angle_beta   90.00
_cell.angle_gamma   90.00
#
_symmetry.space_group_name_H-M   'P 1'
#
loop_
_entity.id
_entity.type
_entity.pdbx_description
1 polymer ?
#
loop_
_entity_poly.entity_id
_entity_poly.type
_entity_poly.pdbx_seq_one_letter_code
_entity_poly.pdbx_strand_id
1 'polypeptide(L)'
;MAMATKMLLLLAVVALLVASSGAWETNMHMPTSVATVTAMDEAVAPLIHALRPLLGSGGQLGSRAGVACDSWRLGVEAHNVRDWKTVPASCEGYVGHYMLGGHYRRDSKVVIDQAISYVESLKLAGNGKEVWVFDVDETTLSNLPYYATHGFGYMPI
;
A
#
# COMPACT_ATOMS: atom_id res chain seq x y z
N MET A 1 -2.75 9.96 48.06
CA MET A 1 -3.93 10.30 47.24
C MET A 1 -3.60 10.50 45.75
N ALA A 2 -2.53 11.21 45.38
CA ALA A 2 -2.20 11.49 43.97
C ALA A 2 -1.83 10.27 43.09
N MET A 3 -1.19 9.23 43.65
CA MET A 3 -0.85 8.01 42.88
C MET A 3 -2.07 7.15 42.53
N ALA A 4 -3.05 7.07 43.42
CA ALA A 4 -4.27 6.30 43.19
C ALA A 4 -5.11 6.91 42.05
N THR A 5 -5.18 8.23 41.96
CA THR A 5 -5.88 8.93 40.88
C THR A 5 -5.21 8.71 39.52
N LYS A 6 -3.87 8.72 39.47
CA LYS A 6 -3.10 8.42 38.24
C LYS A 6 -3.29 6.96 37.80
N MET A 7 -3.34 6.03 38.74
CA MET A 7 -3.55 4.61 38.45
C MET A 7 -4.98 4.33 37.94
N LEU A 8 -6.00 5.00 38.50
CA LEU A 8 -7.37 4.91 37.98
C LEU A 8 -7.50 5.49 36.56
N LEU A 9 -6.82 6.60 36.27
CA LEU A 9 -6.79 7.18 34.93
C LEU A 9 -6.13 6.25 33.91
N LEU A 10 -5.02 5.61 34.27
CA LEU A 10 -4.35 4.60 33.43
C LEU A 10 -5.25 3.38 33.16
N LEU A 11 -5.93 2.87 34.18
CA LEU A 11 -6.85 1.73 34.02
C LEU A 11 -8.06 2.08 33.14
N ALA A 12 -8.58 3.31 33.24
CA ALA A 12 -9.67 3.78 32.39
C ALA A 12 -9.26 3.89 30.91
N VAL A 13 -8.04 4.40 30.62
CA VAL A 13 -7.52 4.52 29.25
C VAL A 13 -7.30 3.15 28.61
N VAL A 14 -6.78 2.17 29.38
CA VAL A 14 -6.59 0.80 28.88
C VAL A 14 -7.94 0.12 28.57
N ALA A 15 -8.97 0.33 29.40
CA ALA A 15 -10.31 -0.21 29.14
C ALA A 15 -10.96 0.38 27.87
N LEU A 16 -10.73 1.67 27.60
CA LEU A 16 -11.22 2.35 26.39
C LEU A 16 -10.51 1.86 25.10
N LEU A 17 -9.25 1.45 25.18
CA LEU A 17 -8.49 0.92 24.04
C LEU A 17 -8.85 -0.53 23.70
N VAL A 18 -9.28 -1.34 24.67
CA VAL A 18 -9.70 -2.73 24.43
C VAL A 18 -11.11 -2.79 23.83
N ALA A 19 -11.99 -1.85 24.18
CA ALA A 19 -13.35 -1.79 23.66
C ALA A 19 -13.45 -1.40 22.16
N SER A 20 -12.41 -0.81 21.58
CA SER A 20 -12.38 -0.44 20.14
C SER A 20 -11.85 -1.54 19.22
N SER A 21 -11.38 -2.67 19.77
CA SER A 21 -10.78 -3.76 18.99
C SER A 21 -11.75 -4.91 18.66
N GLY A 22 -13.01 -4.84 19.09
CA GLY A 22 -14.00 -5.90 18.92
C GLY A 22 -15.20 -5.48 18.07
N ALA A 23 -15.01 -5.19 16.78
CA ALA A 23 -16.13 -5.00 15.86
C ALA A 23 -15.70 -5.17 14.39
N TRP A 24 -15.32 -6.39 14.01
CA TRP A 24 -15.51 -6.92 12.64
C TRP A 24 -15.13 -8.42 12.57
N GLU A 25 -15.81 -9.27 13.34
CA GLU A 25 -15.96 -10.65 12.90
C GLU A 25 -17.03 -10.69 11.81
N THR A 26 -16.60 -10.71 10.55
CA THR A 26 -17.50 -11.01 9.43
C THR A 26 -17.39 -12.49 9.11
N ASN A 27 -18.40 -13.24 9.59
CA ASN A 27 -18.72 -14.58 9.11
C ASN A 27 -19.01 -14.52 7.61
N MET A 28 -18.02 -14.83 6.76
CA MET A 28 -18.26 -15.06 5.34
C MET A 28 -18.45 -16.55 5.09
N HIS A 29 -19.71 -16.98 5.03
CA HIS A 29 -20.08 -18.25 4.41
C HIS A 29 -19.84 -18.16 2.90
N MET A 30 -18.98 -19.06 2.39
CA MET A 30 -18.63 -19.17 0.98
C MET A 30 -19.75 -19.94 0.25
N PRO A 31 -20.39 -19.40 -0.80
CA PRO A 31 -21.29 -20.18 -1.63
C PRO A 31 -20.46 -21.06 -2.57
N THR A 32 -20.65 -22.37 -2.48
CA THR A 32 -20.10 -23.35 -3.43
C THR A 32 -20.73 -23.11 -4.79
N SER A 33 -19.99 -22.55 -5.75
CA SER A 33 -20.40 -22.54 -7.16
C SER A 33 -19.87 -23.81 -7.83
N VAL A 34 -20.79 -24.61 -8.38
CA VAL A 34 -20.45 -25.67 -9.32
C VAL A 34 -20.44 -25.04 -10.70
N ALA A 35 -19.25 -24.81 -11.26
CA ALA A 35 -19.09 -24.43 -12.66
C ALA A 35 -18.59 -25.65 -13.44
N THR A 36 -19.43 -26.16 -14.34
CA THR A 36 -19.04 -27.17 -15.33
C THR A 36 -18.17 -26.52 -16.40
N VAL A 37 -16.88 -26.85 -16.42
CA VAL A 37 -15.95 -26.48 -17.49
C VAL A 37 -15.97 -27.56 -18.57
N THR A 38 -16.54 -27.24 -19.72
CA THR A 38 -16.32 -27.99 -20.96
C THR A 38 -14.94 -27.63 -21.50
N ALA A 39 -14.07 -28.63 -21.57
CA ALA A 39 -12.71 -28.53 -22.08
C ALA A 39 -12.67 -28.64 -23.61
N MET A 40 -12.01 -27.68 -24.29
CA MET A 40 -11.31 -27.77 -25.58
C MET A 40 -10.37 -26.54 -25.61
N ASP A 41 -9.09 -26.53 -25.97
CA ASP A 41 -8.33 -27.29 -26.95
C ASP A 41 -6.82 -27.19 -26.60
N GLU A 42 -6.03 -28.13 -27.10
CA GLU A 42 -4.61 -28.32 -26.82
C GLU A 42 -3.73 -27.21 -27.40
N ALA A 43 -2.86 -26.63 -26.55
CA ALA A 43 -1.66 -25.93 -26.99
C ALA A 43 -0.49 -26.39 -26.12
N VAL A 44 0.31 -27.33 -26.63
CA VAL A 44 1.55 -27.79 -26.01
C VAL A 44 2.59 -26.66 -26.12
N ALA A 45 2.63 -25.79 -25.11
CA ALA A 45 3.71 -24.82 -24.93
C ALA A 45 4.93 -25.52 -24.30
N PRO A 46 6.17 -25.19 -24.70
CA PRO A 46 7.36 -25.84 -24.18
C PRO A 46 7.45 -25.55 -22.67
N LEU A 47 7.70 -26.61 -21.91
CA LEU A 47 7.83 -26.64 -20.45
C LEU A 47 9.05 -25.83 -19.99
N ILE A 48 8.97 -24.50 -20.11
CA ILE A 48 9.69 -23.63 -19.19
C ILE A 48 8.95 -23.80 -17.88
N HIS A 49 9.63 -24.35 -16.87
CA HIS A 49 9.11 -24.37 -15.51
C HIS A 49 8.77 -22.94 -15.11
N ALA A 50 7.50 -22.56 -15.21
CA ALA A 50 7.00 -21.39 -14.54
C ALA A 50 7.13 -21.69 -13.05
N LEU A 51 8.22 -21.23 -12.42
CA LEU A 51 8.45 -21.34 -10.98
C LEU A 51 7.35 -20.65 -10.14
N ARG A 52 6.35 -20.06 -10.80
CA ARG A 52 5.05 -19.69 -10.24
C ARG A 52 4.02 -19.64 -11.37
N PRO A 53 2.96 -20.46 -11.36
CA PRO A 53 1.83 -20.25 -12.24
C PRO A 53 1.26 -18.85 -11.98
N LEU A 54 1.16 -18.01 -13.02
CA LEU A 54 0.46 -16.73 -13.00
C LEU A 54 -1.07 -16.96 -12.97
N LEU A 55 -1.54 -17.79 -12.03
CA LEU A 55 -2.96 -17.90 -11.68
C LEU A 55 -3.20 -16.99 -10.48
N GLY A 56 -3.06 -15.69 -10.73
CA GLY A 56 -3.50 -14.62 -9.84
C GLY A 56 -4.16 -13.54 -10.70
N SER A 57 -5.18 -12.88 -10.17
CA SER A 57 -5.97 -11.87 -10.89
C SER A 57 -5.17 -10.71 -11.48
N GLY A 58 -3.87 -10.58 -11.14
CA GLY A 58 -2.97 -9.55 -11.67
C GLY A 58 -2.53 -9.74 -13.13
N GLY A 59 -2.46 -10.98 -13.64
CA GLY A 59 -1.95 -11.25 -15.01
C GLY A 59 -2.98 -11.00 -16.12
N GLN A 60 -4.24 -11.39 -15.89
CA GLN A 60 -5.30 -11.30 -16.89
C GLN A 60 -5.73 -9.84 -17.15
N LEU A 61 -5.68 -8.97 -16.13
CA LEU A 61 -6.03 -7.55 -16.24
C LEU A 61 -4.93 -6.73 -16.95
N GLY A 62 -3.66 -7.10 -16.78
CA GLY A 62 -2.53 -6.44 -17.46
C GLY A 62 -2.46 -6.71 -18.97
N SER A 63 -3.04 -7.81 -19.46
CA SER A 63 -2.96 -8.20 -20.88
C SER A 63 -4.01 -7.55 -21.79
N ARG A 64 -5.06 -6.91 -21.25
CA ARG A 64 -6.21 -6.42 -22.05
C ARG A 64 -6.35 -4.90 -22.15
N ALA A 65 -5.56 -4.09 -21.45
CA ALA A 65 -5.86 -2.66 -21.26
C ALA A 65 -4.69 -1.66 -21.39
N GLY A 66 -3.46 -2.08 -21.69
CA GLY A 66 -2.28 -1.21 -21.64
C GLY A 66 -1.36 -1.59 -20.47
N VAL A 67 -0.41 -0.70 -20.11
CA VAL A 67 0.60 -0.96 -19.08
C VAL A 67 -0.09 -1.40 -17.78
N ALA A 68 0.30 -2.57 -17.24
CA ALA A 68 -0.20 -3.01 -15.94
C ALA A 68 0.10 -1.93 -14.89
N CYS A 69 -0.92 -1.47 -14.17
CA CYS A 69 -0.82 -0.26 -13.33
C CYS A 69 0.20 -0.39 -12.20
N ASP A 70 0.50 -1.61 -11.76
CA ASP A 70 1.58 -1.92 -10.83
C ASP A 70 2.98 -1.76 -11.45
N SER A 71 3.14 -2.18 -12.71
CA SER A 71 4.36 -1.99 -13.50
C SER A 71 4.56 -0.51 -13.84
N TRP A 72 3.48 0.21 -14.15
CA TRP A 72 3.52 1.66 -14.32
C TRP A 72 3.96 2.37 -13.04
N ARG A 73 3.34 2.06 -11.89
CA ARG A 73 3.73 2.62 -10.58
C ARG A 73 5.20 2.32 -10.29
N LEU A 74 5.64 1.06 -10.43
CA LEU A 74 7.04 0.69 -10.25
C LEU A 74 7.96 1.47 -11.18
N GLY A 75 7.55 1.69 -12.43
CA GLY A 75 8.28 2.51 -13.39
C GLY A 75 8.41 3.97 -12.96
N VAL A 76 7.36 4.56 -12.37
CA VAL A 76 7.39 5.92 -11.80
C VAL A 76 8.33 5.98 -10.59
N GLU A 77 8.17 5.08 -9.61
CA GLU A 77 8.99 5.04 -8.39
C GLU A 77 10.47 4.79 -8.69
N ALA A 78 10.76 3.97 -9.71
CA ALA A 78 12.13 3.70 -10.16
C ALA A 78 12.68 4.74 -11.15
N HIS A 79 11.95 5.84 -11.39
CA HIS A 79 12.34 6.92 -12.30
C HIS A 79 12.56 6.50 -13.77
N ASN A 80 11.94 5.40 -14.18
CA ASN A 80 11.93 4.92 -15.57
C ASN A 80 10.81 5.57 -16.39
N VAL A 81 9.68 5.86 -15.74
CA VAL A 81 8.57 6.65 -16.30
C VAL A 81 8.65 8.04 -15.74
N ARG A 82 8.98 9.01 -16.59
CA ARG A 82 9.27 10.41 -16.22
C ARG A 82 8.34 11.38 -16.92
N ASP A 83 8.26 12.59 -16.39
CA ASP A 83 7.51 13.72 -16.98
C ASP A 83 6.02 13.43 -17.25
N TRP A 84 5.46 12.43 -16.59
CA TRP A 84 4.04 12.13 -16.62
C TRP A 84 3.26 13.28 -15.95
N LYS A 85 2.10 13.61 -16.51
CA LYS A 85 1.28 14.74 -16.05
C LYS A 85 0.14 14.31 -15.15
N THR A 86 -0.43 13.15 -15.44
CA THR A 86 -1.52 12.54 -14.68
C THR A 86 -1.34 11.03 -14.65
N VAL A 87 -1.93 10.40 -13.65
CA VAL A 87 -2.08 8.94 -13.59
C VAL A 87 -2.87 8.50 -14.84
N PRO A 88 -2.50 7.39 -15.50
CA PRO A 88 -3.33 6.84 -16.57
C PRO A 88 -4.76 6.61 -16.08
N ALA A 89 -5.77 7.06 -16.84
CA ALA A 89 -7.17 6.97 -16.41
C ALA A 89 -7.60 5.52 -16.07
N SER A 90 -7.08 4.53 -16.79
CA SER A 90 -7.31 3.10 -16.49
C SER A 90 -6.74 2.64 -15.14
N CYS A 91 -5.87 3.43 -14.51
CA CYS A 91 -5.21 3.12 -13.25
C CYS A 91 -5.78 3.85 -12.03
N GLU A 92 -6.83 4.68 -12.18
CA GLU A 92 -7.49 5.35 -11.05
C GLU A 92 -7.83 4.36 -9.93
N GLY A 93 -8.57 3.30 -10.27
CA GLY A 93 -8.99 2.29 -9.29
C GLY A 93 -7.79 1.59 -8.63
N TYR A 94 -6.74 1.29 -9.41
CA TYR A 94 -5.52 0.70 -8.88
C TYR A 94 -4.85 1.63 -7.85
N VAL A 95 -4.67 2.91 -8.19
CA VAL A 95 -4.04 3.89 -7.29
C VAL A 95 -4.90 4.09 -6.04
N GLY A 96 -6.22 4.22 -6.19
CA GLY A 96 -7.14 4.31 -5.05
C GLY A 96 -7.01 3.12 -4.10
N HIS A 97 -6.98 1.88 -4.62
CA HIS A 97 -6.78 0.69 -3.80
C HIS A 97 -5.40 0.62 -3.15
N TYR A 98 -4.35 1.07 -3.84
CA TYR A 98 -3.00 1.12 -3.29
C TYR A 98 -2.90 2.13 -2.13
N MET A 99 -3.44 3.34 -2.32
CA MET A 99 -3.36 4.46 -1.37
C MET A 99 -4.28 4.29 -0.15
N LEU A 100 -5.55 3.92 -0.38
CA LEU A 100 -6.53 3.72 0.70
C LEU A 100 -6.43 2.35 1.36
N GLY A 101 -5.82 1.38 0.66
CA GLY A 101 -5.58 0.05 1.20
C GLY A 101 -4.40 0.00 2.17
N GLY A 102 -3.92 -1.21 2.45
CA GLY A 102 -2.78 -1.43 3.32
C GLY A 102 -1.41 -1.33 2.64
N HIS A 103 -1.36 -1.26 1.30
CA HIS A 103 -0.09 -1.36 0.56
C HIS A 103 0.76 -0.11 0.72
N TYR A 104 0.23 1.08 0.45
CA TYR A 104 0.96 2.33 0.63
C TYR A 104 1.57 2.45 2.03
N ARG A 105 0.79 2.18 3.08
CA ARG A 105 1.28 2.20 4.47
C ARG A 105 2.41 1.21 4.75
N ARG A 106 2.39 0.02 4.14
CA ARG A 106 3.46 -0.98 4.29
C ARG A 106 4.72 -0.53 3.57
N ASP A 107 4.59 -0.03 2.35
CA ASP A 107 5.72 0.46 1.55
C ASP A 107 6.38 1.66 2.27
N SER A 108 5.60 2.63 2.76
CA SER A 108 6.13 3.75 3.58
C SER A 108 6.83 3.28 4.84
N LYS A 109 6.28 2.28 5.55
CA LYS A 109 6.91 1.72 6.76
C LYS A 109 8.29 1.13 6.46
N VAL A 110 8.42 0.40 5.35
CA VAL A 110 9.72 -0.19 4.96
C VAL A 110 10.76 0.90 4.75
N VAL A 111 10.42 1.99 4.04
CA VAL A 111 11.34 3.11 3.81
C VAL A 111 11.73 3.80 5.12
N ILE A 112 10.76 4.04 6.02
CA ILE A 112 11.02 4.63 7.34
C ILE A 112 11.95 3.73 8.17
N ASP A 113 11.68 2.43 8.22
CA ASP A 113 12.50 1.49 8.99
C ASP A 113 13.95 1.44 8.45
N GLN A 114 14.13 1.47 7.13
CA GLN A 114 15.47 1.56 6.51
C GLN A 114 16.17 2.87 6.82
N ALA A 115 15.45 4.00 6.77
CA ALA A 115 15.98 5.31 7.08
C ALA A 115 16.45 5.40 8.55
N ILE A 116 15.64 4.92 9.49
CA ILE A 116 16.00 4.84 10.92
C ILE A 116 17.25 3.97 11.09
N SER A 117 17.25 2.77 10.51
CA SER A 117 18.40 1.86 10.60
C SER A 117 19.68 2.49 10.06
N TYR A 118 19.60 3.24 8.95
CA TYR A 118 20.74 3.98 8.42
C TYR A 118 21.26 5.00 9.42
N VAL A 119 20.40 5.85 10.00
CA VAL A 119 20.86 6.88 10.94
C VAL A 119 21.37 6.32 12.26
N GLU A 120 20.79 5.24 12.77
CA GLU A 120 21.31 4.52 13.93
C GLU A 120 22.72 3.95 13.68
N SER A 121 23.09 3.69 12.42
CA SER A 121 24.42 3.19 12.05
C SER A 121 25.50 4.28 11.97
N LEU A 122 25.11 5.56 11.95
CA LEU A 122 26.05 6.67 11.76
C LEU A 122 26.81 7.02 13.05
N LYS A 123 28.11 7.28 12.89
CA LYS A 123 28.93 7.90 13.94
C LYS A 123 28.87 9.41 13.80
N LEU A 124 27.93 10.03 14.51
CA LEU A 124 27.74 11.47 14.52
C LEU A 124 28.74 12.17 15.44
N ALA A 125 29.09 13.42 15.12
CA ALA A 125 30.04 14.20 15.92
C ALA A 125 29.43 14.67 17.24
N GLY A 126 28.10 14.72 17.33
CA GLY A 126 27.36 15.14 18.52
C GLY A 126 27.50 16.64 18.79
N ASN A 127 27.77 17.44 17.74
CA ASN A 127 28.02 18.88 17.88
C ASN A 127 26.77 19.73 17.61
N GLY A 128 25.60 19.10 17.39
CA GLY A 128 24.33 19.76 17.18
C GLY A 128 24.18 20.36 15.78
N LYS A 129 25.04 19.97 14.83
CA LYS A 129 24.98 20.40 13.43
C LYS A 129 24.47 19.30 12.49
N GLU A 130 24.13 18.15 13.05
CA GLU A 130 23.52 17.04 12.32
C GLU A 130 22.08 17.39 11.96
N VAL A 131 21.76 17.37 10.65
CA VAL A 131 20.47 17.79 10.12
C VAL A 131 19.89 16.67 9.26
N TRP A 132 18.58 16.47 9.39
CA TRP A 132 17.79 15.67 8.47
C TRP A 132 16.74 16.56 7.80
N VAL A 133 16.73 16.56 6.47
CA VAL A 133 15.78 17.35 5.68
C VAL A 133 14.59 16.47 5.28
N PHE A 134 13.39 16.95 5.54
CA PHE A 134 12.14 16.30 5.14
C PHE A 134 11.40 17.19 4.15
N ASP A 135 10.84 16.58 3.12
CA ASP A 135 9.82 17.21 2.30
C ASP A 135 8.48 17.28 3.07
N VAL A 136 7.59 18.16 2.64
CA VAL A 136 6.29 18.37 3.28
C VAL A 136 5.24 17.47 2.64
N ASP A 137 4.83 17.82 1.42
CA ASP A 137 3.76 17.14 0.71
C ASP A 137 4.16 15.69 0.37
N GLU A 138 3.23 14.78 0.61
CA GLU A 138 3.30 13.33 0.37
C GLU A 138 4.45 12.62 1.11
N THR A 139 5.15 13.33 2.00
CA THR A 139 6.27 12.84 2.81
C THR A 139 5.95 12.92 4.30
N THR A 140 5.70 14.13 4.81
CA THR A 140 5.35 14.35 6.22
C THR A 140 3.88 14.74 6.42
N LEU A 141 3.27 15.31 5.38
CA LEU A 141 1.84 15.61 5.29
C LEU A 141 1.24 14.87 4.09
N SER A 142 -0.03 14.47 4.18
CA SER A 142 -0.70 13.76 3.09
C SER A 142 -1.82 14.58 2.49
N ASN A 143 -1.77 14.79 1.17
CA ASN A 143 -2.85 15.35 0.37
C ASN A 143 -3.85 14.28 -0.11
N LEU A 144 -3.78 13.05 0.43
CA LEU A 144 -4.67 11.96 0.05
C LEU A 144 -6.17 12.30 0.16
N PRO A 145 -6.67 13.07 1.16
CA PRO A 145 -8.07 13.47 1.19
C PRO A 145 -8.51 14.28 -0.03
N TYR A 146 -7.64 15.15 -0.54
CA TYR A 146 -7.89 15.88 -1.78
C TYR A 146 -7.95 14.91 -2.96
N TYR A 147 -6.90 14.12 -3.18
CA TYR A 147 -6.84 13.20 -4.33
C TYR A 147 -7.93 12.12 -4.31
N ALA A 148 -8.38 11.67 -3.15
CA ALA A 148 -9.47 10.69 -3.03
C ALA A 148 -10.81 11.18 -3.59
N THR A 149 -11.00 12.51 -3.68
CA THR A 149 -12.18 13.13 -4.29
C THR A 149 -11.90 13.72 -5.69
N HIS A 150 -10.64 13.64 -6.15
CA HIS A 150 -10.16 14.20 -7.42
C HIS A 150 -9.50 13.12 -8.30
N GLY A 151 -10.08 11.91 -8.31
CA GLY A 151 -9.68 10.84 -9.22
C GLY A 151 -8.26 10.32 -9.00
N PHE A 152 -7.72 10.39 -7.78
CA PHE A 152 -6.39 9.88 -7.46
C PHE A 152 -5.28 10.31 -8.43
N GLY A 153 -5.37 11.54 -8.96
CA GLY A 153 -4.35 12.11 -9.86
C GLY A 153 -4.52 11.76 -11.34
N TYR A 154 -5.61 11.09 -11.77
CA TYR A 154 -5.90 10.97 -13.22
C TYR A 154 -6.49 12.26 -13.79
N MET A 155 -7.25 13.00 -12.97
CA MET A 155 -7.81 14.29 -13.36
C MET A 155 -6.72 15.36 -13.30
N PRO A 156 -6.59 16.22 -14.33
CA PRO A 156 -5.75 17.39 -14.25
C PRO A 156 -6.15 18.28 -13.07
N ILE A 157 -5.13 18.80 -12.37
CA ILE A 157 -5.23 19.76 -11.27
C ILE A 157 -5.05 21.20 -11.77
#